data_AF-Q4E1H2-F1
#
_entry.id   AF-Q4E1H2-F1
#
_cell.length_a   1.000
_cell.length_b   1.000
_cell.length_c   1.000
_cell.angle_alpha   90.00
_cell.angle_beta   90.00
_cell.angle_gamma   90.00
#
_symmetry.space_group_name_H-M   'P 1'
#
loop_
_entity.id
_entity.type
_entity.pdbx_description
1 polymer ?
#
loop_
_entity_poly.entity_id
_entity_poly.type
_entity_poly.pdbx_seq_one_letter_code
_entity_poly.pdbx_strand_id
1 'polypeptide(L)'
;RRSMGKSELHLWLTDNTHIADIGPVSGEEEDVAASSLLYKVGNNNKDEKLIALYEKKKEVNNKKSSGVVSVRLTEQLQRVKEVLATWKEVDERVSQLCTTLLAQKITSTDTACSADKIADGLVGFLSGNFSGKTWRDEYLGVDATIMSGAAAATETSDNGVKFRGAWAEWPVGRQGENQLYHFANYKFTLVATVSIDGEPKEGPIPVMGVRAGSNGENKLMELSYNKEKKWQVLCGGKTIKEHGSTWETKRHVVILLLNGNHGSAYVDGQRVGGDTPCALGNTDSKEISHFYIGGDEDKTRSQEGVSVTVTNVLLYNRPLDEAVIGVLNPNKISTSRTLVAGATGEGTARPDKAHGDGSTDCGSGLLPSLLLLLGLWGFAAL
;
A
#
# COMPACT_ATOMS: atom_id res chain seq x y z
N ARG A 1 -24.35 33.96 -8.19
CA ARG A 1 -22.93 33.85 -7.76
C ARG A 1 -22.85 32.67 -6.83
N ARG A 2 -22.26 31.54 -7.24
CA ARG A 2 -21.77 30.56 -6.26
C ARG A 2 -20.74 31.32 -5.43
N SER A 3 -20.89 31.33 -4.10
CA SER A 3 -19.79 31.77 -3.24
C SER A 3 -18.60 30.90 -3.63
N MET A 4 -17.52 31.49 -4.14
CA MET A 4 -16.23 30.79 -4.13
C MET A 4 -16.00 30.48 -2.65
N GLY A 5 -16.04 29.20 -2.29
CA GLY A 5 -15.86 28.77 -0.90
C GLY A 5 -14.56 29.37 -0.38
N LYS A 6 -14.58 29.91 0.84
CA LYS A 6 -13.36 30.35 1.51
C LYS A 6 -12.40 29.15 1.49
N SER A 7 -11.22 29.31 0.92
CA SER A 7 -10.26 28.23 0.71
C SER A 7 -9.16 28.28 1.77
N GLU A 8 -9.17 27.32 2.67
CA GLU A 8 -8.10 27.14 3.65
C GLU A 8 -6.84 26.64 2.95
N LEU A 9 -5.74 27.38 3.12
CA LEU A 9 -4.44 27.00 2.57
C LEU A 9 -3.85 25.87 3.42
N HIS A 10 -3.63 24.70 2.82
CA HIS A 10 -2.95 23.56 3.44
C HIS A 10 -1.52 23.40 2.95
N LEU A 11 -0.65 22.86 3.81
CA LEU A 11 0.68 22.40 3.43
C LEU A 11 0.69 20.89 3.26
N TRP A 12 1.21 20.43 2.12
CA TRP A 12 1.40 19.02 1.83
C TRP A 12 2.89 18.71 1.68
N LEU A 13 3.29 17.51 2.12
CA LEU A 13 4.64 16.99 1.95
C LEU A 13 4.60 15.77 1.04
N THR A 14 5.54 15.68 0.10
CA THR A 14 5.72 14.49 -0.74
C THR A 14 7.19 14.23 -1.04
N ASP A 15 7.55 12.95 -1.09
CA ASP A 15 8.82 12.43 -1.62
C ASP A 15 8.66 11.88 -3.05
N ASN A 16 7.59 12.29 -3.74
CA ASN A 16 7.13 11.78 -5.05
C ASN A 16 6.51 10.36 -5.01
N THR A 17 6.37 9.76 -3.83
CA THR A 17 5.72 8.47 -3.61
C THR A 17 4.61 8.60 -2.56
N HIS A 18 4.99 9.01 -1.36
CA HIS A 18 4.12 9.30 -0.23
C HIS A 18 3.61 10.74 -0.32
N ILE A 19 2.40 10.97 0.19
CA ILE A 19 1.81 12.30 0.31
C ILE A 19 1.20 12.39 1.71
N ALA A 20 1.61 13.39 2.48
CA ALA A 20 1.09 13.64 3.82
C ALA A 20 0.55 15.06 3.94
N ASP A 21 -0.64 15.20 4.55
CA ASP A 21 -1.17 16.49 4.98
C ASP A 21 -0.40 16.93 6.23
N ILE A 22 0.31 18.04 6.11
CA ILE A 22 1.02 18.65 7.24
C ILE A 22 0.05 19.53 8.06
N GLY A 23 -1.04 19.96 7.44
CA GLY A 23 -2.10 20.72 8.07
C GLY A 23 -2.22 22.17 7.53
N PRO A 24 -3.13 22.94 8.13
CA PRO A 24 -3.45 24.27 7.67
C PRO A 24 -2.32 25.27 7.91
N VAL A 25 -2.20 26.22 6.99
CA VAL A 25 -1.24 27.34 6.95
C VAL A 25 -1.95 28.66 7.18
N SER A 26 -3.15 28.83 6.62
CA SER A 26 -4.03 29.98 6.86
C SER A 26 -5.12 29.64 7.87
N GLY A 27 -5.81 30.64 8.41
CA GLY A 27 -7.03 30.38 9.19
C GLY A 27 -8.20 29.95 8.30
N GLU A 28 -9.14 29.19 8.87
CA GLU A 28 -10.34 28.63 8.21
C GLU A 28 -11.18 29.68 7.45
N GLU A 29 -11.18 30.92 7.92
CA GLU A 29 -11.97 32.01 7.34
C GLU A 29 -11.22 32.90 6.33
N GLU A 30 -9.98 32.57 6.01
CA GLU A 30 -9.14 33.38 5.11
C GLU A 30 -9.36 33.00 3.64
N ASP A 31 -9.67 33.98 2.79
CA ASP A 31 -9.70 33.79 1.34
C ASP A 31 -8.28 33.97 0.78
N VAL A 32 -7.61 32.85 0.54
CA VAL A 32 -6.23 32.79 0.06
C VAL A 32 -6.17 32.58 -1.45
N ALA A 33 -5.46 33.47 -2.16
CA ALA A 33 -5.39 33.44 -3.63
C ALA A 33 -4.09 32.84 -4.18
N ALA A 34 -2.97 33.15 -3.55
CA ALA A 34 -1.63 32.75 -3.96
C ALA A 34 -0.75 32.58 -2.73
N SER A 35 0.23 31.70 -2.81
CA SER A 35 1.15 31.41 -1.71
C SER A 35 2.56 31.11 -2.23
N SER A 36 3.54 31.28 -1.35
CA SER A 36 4.94 30.94 -1.55
C SER A 36 5.49 30.36 -0.24
N LEU A 37 6.31 29.32 -0.36
CA LEU A 37 6.96 28.68 0.79
C LEU A 37 8.47 28.91 0.73
N LEU A 38 9.05 29.26 1.87
CA LEU A 38 10.50 29.40 2.03
C LEU A 38 10.96 28.53 3.19
N TYR A 39 11.78 27.53 2.87
CA TYR A 39 12.59 26.82 3.85
C TYR A 39 13.99 27.45 3.89
N LYS A 40 14.44 27.83 5.08
CA LYS A 40 15.75 28.43 5.29
C LYS A 40 16.45 27.75 6.46
N VAL A 41 17.69 27.33 6.23
CA VAL A 41 18.61 26.87 7.27
C VAL A 41 19.59 28.01 7.57
N GLY A 42 19.60 28.50 8.82
CA GLY A 42 20.59 29.48 9.27
C GLY A 42 21.97 28.87 9.55
N ASN A 43 22.93 29.70 9.95
CA ASN A 43 24.28 29.23 10.28
C ASN A 43 24.22 28.21 11.43
N ASN A 44 25.01 27.13 11.30
CA ASN A 44 25.15 26.01 12.24
C ASN A 44 24.00 24.98 12.28
N ASN A 45 23.15 24.86 11.25
CA ASN A 45 22.04 23.88 11.16
C ASN A 45 21.02 23.92 12.33
N LYS A 46 21.09 24.93 13.21
CA LYS A 46 20.19 25.06 14.38
C LYS A 46 19.04 26.04 14.14
N ASP A 47 19.15 26.88 13.12
CA ASP A 47 18.17 27.93 12.80
C ASP A 47 17.35 27.58 11.57
N GLU A 48 16.74 26.39 11.57
CA GLU A 48 15.81 25.99 10.52
C GLU A 48 14.47 26.70 10.69
N LYS A 49 13.98 27.28 9.60
CA LYS A 49 12.70 28.01 9.56
C LYS A 49 11.95 27.65 8.29
N LEU A 50 10.67 27.36 8.47
CA LEU A 50 9.71 27.28 7.39
C LEU A 50 8.81 28.52 7.48
N ILE A 51 8.69 29.25 6.37
CA ILE A 51 7.95 30.51 6.29
C ILE A 51 7.01 30.42 5.10
N ALA A 52 5.73 30.65 5.32
CA ALA A 52 4.77 30.87 4.25
C ALA A 52 4.54 32.37 4.06
N LEU A 53 4.45 32.78 2.80
CA LEU A 53 4.00 34.10 2.38
C LEU A 53 2.75 33.88 1.51
N TYR A 54 1.61 34.44 1.90
CA TYR A 54 0.37 34.23 1.12
C TYR A 54 -0.47 35.49 1.02
N GLU A 55 -1.21 35.60 -0.08
CA GLU A 55 -2.15 36.68 -0.33
C GLU A 55 -3.47 36.39 0.36
N LYS A 56 -3.88 37.29 1.27
CA LYS A 56 -5.17 37.26 1.92
C LYS A 56 -6.07 38.32 1.32
N LYS A 57 -7.22 37.92 0.80
CA LYS A 57 -8.28 38.82 0.38
C LYS A 57 -9.19 39.12 1.56
N LYS A 58 -9.59 40.38 1.68
CA LYS A 58 -10.65 40.84 2.59
C LYS A 58 -11.63 41.68 1.80
N GLU A 59 -12.91 41.34 1.90
CA GLU A 59 -13.99 42.17 1.41
C GLU A 59 -14.60 42.93 2.60
N VAL A 60 -14.39 44.25 2.63
CA VAL A 60 -14.97 45.14 3.64
C VAL A 60 -15.79 46.19 2.90
N ASN A 61 -17.08 46.31 3.21
CA ASN A 61 -18.01 47.26 2.59
C ASN A 61 -17.99 47.24 1.04
N ASN A 62 -18.08 46.06 0.41
CA ASN A 62 -17.99 45.86 -1.06
C ASN A 62 -16.70 46.37 -1.72
N LYS A 63 -15.66 46.69 -0.95
CA LYS A 63 -14.32 46.94 -1.47
C LYS A 63 -13.42 45.74 -1.17
N LYS A 64 -12.93 45.13 -2.24
CA LYS A 64 -11.91 44.08 -2.16
C LYS A 64 -10.57 44.74 -1.86
N SER A 65 -9.95 44.32 -0.78
CA SER A 65 -8.58 44.64 -0.42
C SER A 65 -7.77 43.35 -0.37
N SER A 66 -6.56 43.36 -0.91
CA SER A 66 -5.61 42.27 -0.79
C SER A 66 -4.44 42.72 0.08
N GLY A 67 -3.98 41.84 0.96
CA GLY A 67 -2.77 42.02 1.75
C GLY A 67 -1.92 40.77 1.68
N VAL A 68 -0.62 40.91 1.93
CA VAL A 68 0.30 39.77 2.00
C VAL A 68 0.59 39.48 3.48
N VAL A 69 0.40 38.22 3.87
CA VAL A 69 0.66 37.73 5.22
C VAL A 69 1.93 36.89 5.20
N SER A 70 2.80 37.07 6.20
CA SER A 70 3.94 36.20 6.44
C SER A 70 3.71 35.42 7.73
N VAL A 71 3.80 34.09 7.65
CA VAL A 71 3.59 33.18 8.79
C VAL A 71 4.83 32.30 8.95
N ARG A 72 5.32 32.19 10.19
CA ARG A 72 6.37 31.24 10.56
C ARG A 72 5.72 29.92 10.95
N LEU A 73 5.97 28.89 10.16
CA LEU A 73 5.34 27.58 10.26
C LEU A 73 6.15 26.65 11.17
N THR A 74 6.24 27.00 12.46
CA THR A 74 7.08 26.27 13.42
C THR A 74 6.51 24.88 13.73
N GLU A 75 5.19 24.79 13.95
CA GLU A 75 4.50 23.53 14.23
C GLU A 75 4.49 22.62 12.99
N GLN A 76 4.21 23.18 11.81
CA GLN A 76 4.23 22.43 10.56
C GLN A 76 5.65 21.94 10.22
N LEU A 77 6.69 22.73 10.47
CA LEU A 77 8.08 22.27 10.29
C LEU A 77 8.41 21.11 11.24
N GLN A 78 7.94 21.16 12.49
CA GLN A 78 8.09 20.05 13.42
C GLN A 78 7.36 18.80 12.91
N ARG A 79 6.12 18.96 12.42
CA ARG A 79 5.33 17.87 11.82
C ARG A 79 6.00 17.28 10.58
N VAL A 80 6.59 18.09 9.71
CA VAL A 80 7.38 17.62 8.55
C VAL A 80 8.51 16.70 9.01
N LYS A 81 9.24 17.07 10.07
CA LYS A 81 10.33 16.24 10.60
C LYS A 81 9.82 14.90 11.16
N GLU A 82 8.69 14.92 11.86
CA GLU A 82 8.05 13.70 12.36
C GLU A 82 7.63 12.78 11.22
N VAL A 83 6.98 13.30 10.19
CA VAL A 83 6.54 12.53 9.02
C VAL A 83 7.75 11.90 8.32
N LEU A 84 8.82 12.66 8.08
CA LEU A 84 10.03 12.14 7.46
C LEU A 84 10.73 11.06 8.31
N ALA A 85 10.72 11.21 9.64
CA ALA A 85 11.25 10.20 10.54
C ALA A 85 10.40 8.91 10.47
N THR A 86 9.08 9.04 10.49
CA THR A 86 8.16 7.91 10.35
C THR A 86 8.36 7.18 9.02
N TRP A 87 8.44 7.89 7.89
CA TRP A 87 8.69 7.25 6.58
C TRP A 87 9.96 6.42 6.59
N LYS A 88 11.05 6.97 7.14
CA LYS A 88 12.32 6.24 7.27
C LYS A 88 12.20 4.99 8.15
N GLU A 89 11.54 5.09 9.30
CA GLU A 89 11.32 3.94 10.19
C GLU A 89 10.47 2.86 9.52
N VAL A 90 9.50 3.24 8.69
CA VAL A 90 8.67 2.30 7.93
C VAL A 90 9.49 1.62 6.83
N ASP A 91 10.32 2.37 6.08
CA ASP A 91 11.21 1.81 5.07
C ASP A 91 12.19 0.79 5.65
N GLU A 92 12.73 1.05 6.85
CA GLU A 92 13.59 0.11 7.56
C GLU A 92 12.83 -1.20 7.91
N ARG A 93 11.58 -1.10 8.36
CA ARG A 93 10.73 -2.28 8.62
C ARG A 93 10.39 -3.05 7.35
N VAL A 94 10.03 -2.36 6.27
CA VAL A 94 9.72 -2.98 4.97
C VAL A 94 10.95 -3.72 4.42
N SER A 95 12.13 -3.12 4.57
CA SER A 95 13.40 -3.75 4.17
C SER A 95 13.65 -5.08 4.88
N GLN A 96 13.24 -5.20 6.15
CA GLN A 96 13.34 -6.44 6.93
C GLN A 96 12.29 -7.50 6.52
N LEU A 97 11.11 -7.09 6.02
CA LEU A 97 10.12 -8.02 5.50
C LEU A 97 10.65 -8.79 4.30
N CYS A 98 11.40 -8.13 3.41
CA CYS A 98 12.05 -8.80 2.29
C CYS A 98 12.99 -9.92 2.76
N THR A 99 13.77 -9.67 3.81
CA THR A 99 14.69 -10.67 4.39
C THR A 99 13.92 -11.86 4.98
N THR A 100 12.81 -11.63 5.68
CA THR A 100 12.03 -12.69 6.33
C THR A 100 11.20 -13.52 5.34
N LEU A 101 10.60 -12.89 4.32
CA LEU A 101 9.90 -13.59 3.23
C LEU A 101 10.85 -14.49 2.42
N LEU A 102 12.14 -14.14 2.35
CA LEU A 102 13.18 -14.91 1.66
C LEU A 102 13.98 -15.87 2.54
N ALA A 103 13.85 -15.80 3.87
CA ALA A 103 14.79 -16.40 4.82
C ALA A 103 14.98 -17.93 4.70
N GLN A 104 14.22 -18.62 3.86
CA GLN A 104 14.41 -20.05 3.61
C GLN A 104 15.23 -20.39 2.36
N LYS A 105 15.60 -19.43 1.48
CA LYS A 105 16.39 -19.74 0.27
C LYS A 105 17.31 -18.59 -0.16
N ILE A 106 18.54 -18.59 0.33
CA ILE A 106 19.63 -17.86 -0.34
C ILE A 106 20.84 -18.81 -0.49
N THR A 107 20.73 -19.71 -1.46
CA THR A 107 21.88 -20.15 -2.26
C THR A 107 21.94 -19.41 -3.61
N SER A 108 21.01 -18.49 -3.88
CA SER A 108 21.06 -17.62 -5.05
C SER A 108 21.49 -16.23 -4.62
N THR A 109 22.75 -15.92 -4.92
CA THR A 109 23.29 -14.57 -4.90
C THR A 109 22.45 -13.62 -5.78
N ASP A 110 22.21 -12.42 -5.25
CA ASP A 110 21.92 -11.16 -5.94
C ASP A 110 20.52 -10.84 -6.50
N THR A 111 20.03 -9.68 -6.07
CA THR A 111 19.18 -8.68 -6.75
C THR A 111 17.66 -8.81 -6.86
N ALA A 112 17.00 -9.96 -6.66
CA ALA A 112 15.54 -10.02 -6.88
C ALA A 112 14.73 -9.32 -5.77
N CYS A 113 15.16 -9.44 -4.52
CA CYS A 113 14.57 -8.73 -3.38
C CYS A 113 15.71 -7.94 -2.71
N SER A 114 16.25 -6.94 -3.41
CA SER A 114 16.97 -5.89 -2.70
C SER A 114 15.93 -5.00 -2.02
N ALA A 115 16.28 -4.46 -0.84
CA ALA A 115 15.44 -3.50 -0.13
C ALA A 115 14.95 -2.39 -1.07
N ASP A 116 15.85 -1.89 -1.92
CA ASP A 116 15.58 -0.86 -2.93
C ASP A 116 14.43 -1.23 -3.86
N LYS A 117 14.33 -2.49 -4.31
CA LYS A 117 13.27 -2.94 -5.24
C LYS A 117 11.91 -3.13 -4.57
N ILE A 118 11.88 -3.35 -3.26
CA ILE A 118 10.63 -3.51 -2.50
C ILE A 118 10.15 -2.17 -1.97
N ALA A 119 11.05 -1.24 -1.63
CA ALA A 119 10.66 0.11 -1.23
C ALA A 119 10.28 0.98 -2.44
N ASP A 120 10.92 0.77 -3.60
CA ASP A 120 10.66 1.59 -4.78
C ASP A 120 9.18 1.56 -5.18
N GLY A 121 8.54 2.73 -5.19
CA GLY A 121 7.14 2.90 -5.54
C GLY A 121 6.14 2.30 -4.54
N LEU A 122 6.56 1.87 -3.35
CA LEU A 122 5.65 1.52 -2.25
C LEU A 122 5.06 2.80 -1.67
N VAL A 123 3.74 2.95 -1.72
CA VAL A 123 3.03 4.18 -1.32
C VAL A 123 2.26 4.02 -0.02
N GLY A 124 1.72 2.84 0.24
CA GLY A 124 0.88 2.61 1.42
C GLY A 124 1.18 1.25 2.02
N PHE A 125 1.08 1.17 3.34
CA PHE A 125 1.35 -0.06 4.08
C PHE A 125 0.38 -0.20 5.25
N LEU A 126 -0.45 -1.26 5.25
CA LEU A 126 -1.31 -1.61 6.39
C LEU A 126 -0.71 -2.81 7.14
N SER A 127 -0.39 -2.60 8.41
CA SER A 127 0.25 -3.62 9.27
C SER A 127 -0.39 -3.65 10.66
N GLY A 128 0.38 -3.51 11.74
CA GLY A 128 -0.09 -3.66 13.11
C GLY A 128 -0.95 -2.52 13.64
N ASN A 129 -0.96 -1.35 12.98
CA ASN A 129 -1.67 -0.18 13.50
C ASN A 129 -3.19 -0.21 13.26
N PHE A 130 -3.89 -1.16 13.90
CA PHE A 130 -5.34 -1.28 13.88
C PHE A 130 -5.97 -0.80 15.20
N SER A 131 -7.00 0.04 15.13
CA SER A 131 -7.72 0.51 16.31
C SER A 131 -9.17 0.86 15.98
N GLY A 132 -10.11 0.26 16.72
CA GLY A 132 -11.54 0.50 16.53
C GLY A 132 -12.02 0.04 15.15
N LYS A 133 -12.24 0.98 14.24
CA LYS A 133 -12.59 0.71 12.83
C LYS A 133 -11.54 1.19 11.84
N THR A 134 -10.43 1.73 12.33
CA THR A 134 -9.40 2.33 11.50
C THR A 134 -8.20 1.41 11.46
N TRP A 135 -7.81 1.01 10.25
CA TRP A 135 -6.55 0.35 9.99
C TRP A 135 -5.62 1.39 9.36
N ARG A 136 -4.68 1.88 10.16
CA ARG A 136 -3.87 3.04 9.81
C ARG A 136 -2.79 2.68 8.81
N ASP A 137 -2.55 3.60 7.90
CA ASP A 137 -1.40 3.55 7.01
C ASP A 137 -0.13 3.86 7.79
N GLU A 138 0.82 2.94 7.75
CA GLU A 138 2.11 3.05 8.40
C GLU A 138 2.93 4.24 7.84
N TYR A 139 2.69 4.64 6.57
CA TYR A 139 3.30 5.83 5.96
C TYR A 139 2.51 7.12 6.21
N LEU A 140 1.50 7.11 7.09
CA LEU A 140 0.64 8.27 7.40
C LEU A 140 -0.14 8.81 6.19
N GLY A 141 -0.31 7.97 5.16
CA GLY A 141 -1.07 8.28 3.97
C GLY A 141 -2.57 8.14 4.25
N VAL A 142 -3.19 7.13 3.63
CA VAL A 142 -4.64 6.99 3.63
C VAL A 142 -5.01 5.80 4.51
N ASP A 143 -5.81 5.99 5.54
CA ASP A 143 -6.25 4.88 6.39
C ASP A 143 -7.34 4.03 5.69
N ALA A 144 -7.38 2.74 6.00
CA ALA A 144 -8.50 1.87 5.62
C ALA A 144 -9.55 1.82 6.74
N THR A 145 -10.82 1.65 6.35
CA THR A 145 -11.97 1.62 7.26
C THR A 145 -12.65 0.25 7.27
N ILE A 146 -12.96 -0.28 8.45
CA ILE A 146 -13.73 -1.52 8.62
C ILE A 146 -15.23 -1.24 8.48
N MET A 147 -15.89 -1.96 7.56
CA MET A 147 -17.28 -1.68 7.16
C MET A 147 -18.35 -2.53 7.88
N SER A 148 -17.96 -3.57 8.61
CA SER A 148 -18.87 -4.41 9.40
C SER A 148 -18.94 -3.98 10.87
N GLY A 149 -19.65 -4.74 11.71
CA GLY A 149 -19.54 -4.59 13.16
C GLY A 149 -18.07 -4.74 13.58
N ALA A 150 -17.52 -3.78 14.32
CA ALA A 150 -16.08 -3.74 14.64
C ALA A 150 -15.60 -5.03 15.33
N ALA A 151 -16.46 -5.69 16.12
CA ALA A 151 -16.17 -6.97 16.77
C ALA A 151 -15.89 -8.14 15.79
N ALA A 152 -16.20 -7.97 14.51
CA ALA A 152 -15.92 -8.92 13.44
C ALA A 152 -14.52 -8.76 12.83
N ALA A 153 -13.77 -7.73 13.23
CA ALA A 153 -12.38 -7.50 12.88
C ALA A 153 -11.53 -7.40 14.15
N THR A 154 -10.55 -8.29 14.32
CA THR A 154 -9.70 -8.33 15.51
C THR A 154 -8.24 -8.28 15.13
N GLU A 155 -7.47 -7.48 15.86
CA GLU A 155 -6.00 -7.49 15.78
C GLU A 155 -5.44 -8.88 16.06
N THR A 156 -4.32 -9.22 15.43
CA THR A 156 -3.60 -10.47 15.64
C THR A 156 -2.21 -10.23 16.19
N SER A 157 -1.62 -11.27 16.80
CA SER A 157 -0.23 -11.25 17.29
C SER A 157 0.82 -10.95 16.21
N ASP A 158 0.45 -11.13 14.95
CA ASP A 158 1.35 -11.06 13.81
C ASP A 158 1.23 -9.71 13.08
N ASN A 159 0.76 -8.67 13.78
CA ASN A 159 0.56 -7.32 13.25
C ASN A 159 -0.37 -7.30 12.02
N GLY A 160 -1.55 -7.91 12.16
CA GLY A 160 -2.58 -7.91 11.13
C GLY A 160 -3.99 -7.91 11.69
N VAL A 161 -4.95 -8.11 10.80
CA VAL A 161 -6.38 -8.09 11.13
C VAL A 161 -7.03 -9.39 10.69
N LYS A 162 -7.76 -10.01 11.61
CA LYS A 162 -8.59 -11.19 11.35
C LYS A 162 -10.04 -10.77 11.12
N PHE A 163 -10.57 -11.15 9.97
CA PHE A 163 -11.92 -10.83 9.50
C PHE A 163 -12.85 -12.05 9.61
N ARG A 164 -14.06 -11.82 10.15
CA ARG A 164 -15.16 -12.81 10.26
C ARG A 164 -16.51 -12.15 9.94
N GLY A 165 -16.95 -12.15 8.69
CA GLY A 165 -18.12 -11.32 8.31
C GLY A 165 -17.78 -9.84 8.18
N ALA A 166 -16.51 -9.54 7.90
CA ALA A 166 -15.94 -8.20 7.89
C ALA A 166 -15.04 -7.99 6.68
N TRP A 167 -14.86 -6.73 6.30
CA TRP A 167 -13.84 -6.30 5.34
C TRP A 167 -13.36 -4.90 5.67
N ALA A 168 -12.18 -4.58 5.17
CA ALA A 168 -11.66 -3.22 5.15
C ALA A 168 -11.86 -2.61 3.76
N GLU A 169 -12.21 -1.32 3.69
CA GLU A 169 -12.18 -0.51 2.49
C GLU A 169 -11.00 0.48 2.56
N TRP A 170 -10.13 0.45 1.57
CA TRP A 170 -8.98 1.35 1.46
C TRP A 170 -9.22 2.33 0.30
N PRO A 171 -9.58 3.60 0.57
CA PRO A 171 -10.17 4.48 -0.44
C PRO A 171 -9.16 4.97 -1.48
N VAL A 172 -9.66 5.18 -2.70
CA VAL A 172 -8.94 5.78 -3.83
C VAL A 172 -9.68 7.03 -4.30
N GLY A 173 -10.69 6.88 -5.16
CA GLY A 173 -11.54 8.01 -5.60
C GLY A 173 -12.44 8.56 -4.50
N ARG A 174 -12.75 7.75 -3.49
CA ARG A 174 -13.57 8.15 -2.32
C ARG A 174 -12.85 9.08 -1.33
N GLN A 175 -11.59 9.45 -1.57
CA GLN A 175 -10.85 10.40 -0.72
C GLN A 175 -11.38 11.85 -0.84
N GLY A 176 -12.23 12.13 -1.82
CA GLY A 176 -12.82 13.46 -2.02
C GLY A 176 -11.94 14.33 -2.91
N GLU A 177 -11.64 15.54 -2.46
CA GLU A 177 -10.93 16.55 -3.27
C GLU A 177 -9.45 16.19 -3.49
N ASN A 178 -8.77 15.72 -2.44
CA ASN A 178 -7.37 15.31 -2.51
C ASN A 178 -7.28 13.79 -2.61
N GLN A 179 -7.18 13.28 -3.85
CA GLN A 179 -7.09 11.84 -4.12
C GLN A 179 -5.62 11.38 -4.22
N LEU A 180 -4.99 11.11 -3.07
CA LEU A 180 -3.58 10.71 -2.98
C LEU A 180 -3.29 9.45 -3.81
N TYR A 181 -4.26 8.54 -3.92
CA TYR A 181 -4.10 7.26 -4.64
C TYR A 181 -4.61 7.29 -6.08
N HIS A 182 -4.80 8.49 -6.66
CA HIS A 182 -5.27 8.63 -8.05
C HIS A 182 -4.37 7.88 -9.07
N PHE A 183 -3.09 7.64 -8.76
CA PHE A 183 -2.20 6.82 -9.60
C PHE A 183 -2.75 5.41 -9.88
N ALA A 184 -3.55 4.85 -8.97
CA ALA A 184 -4.09 3.50 -9.09
C ALA A 184 -5.05 3.35 -10.28
N ASN A 185 -5.62 4.46 -10.79
CA ASN A 185 -6.43 4.44 -12.01
C ASN A 185 -5.62 4.06 -13.26
N TYR A 186 -4.29 4.17 -13.21
CA TYR A 186 -3.40 3.88 -14.33
C TYR A 186 -2.63 2.58 -14.13
N LYS A 187 -2.01 2.43 -12.96
CA LYS A 187 -1.20 1.26 -12.62
C LYS A 187 -1.04 1.15 -11.10
N PHE A 188 -1.05 -0.08 -10.60
CA PHE A 188 -0.71 -0.38 -9.21
C PHE A 188 -0.35 -1.86 -9.04
N THR A 189 0.27 -2.17 -7.91
CA THR A 189 0.32 -3.53 -7.36
C THR A 189 -0.18 -3.50 -5.92
N LEU A 190 -1.16 -4.31 -5.59
CA LEU A 190 -1.66 -4.50 -4.23
C LEU A 190 -1.26 -5.91 -3.78
N VAL A 191 -0.49 -6.00 -2.70
CA VAL A 191 0.02 -7.25 -2.14
C VAL A 191 -0.55 -7.42 -0.74
N ALA A 192 -0.88 -8.65 -0.33
CA ALA A 192 -1.09 -8.96 1.08
C ALA A 192 -0.66 -10.39 1.40
N THR A 193 -0.30 -10.63 2.65
CA THR A 193 -0.16 -11.98 3.19
C THR A 193 -1.44 -12.37 3.91
N VAL A 194 -2.07 -13.46 3.48
CA VAL A 194 -3.36 -13.91 3.99
C VAL A 194 -3.24 -15.29 4.61
N SER A 195 -3.99 -15.55 5.67
CA SER A 195 -4.16 -16.88 6.26
C SER A 195 -5.64 -17.22 6.32
N ILE A 196 -6.01 -18.31 5.68
CA ILE A 196 -7.40 -18.76 5.54
C ILE A 196 -7.70 -19.83 6.59
N ASP A 197 -8.76 -19.62 7.36
CA ASP A 197 -9.33 -20.62 8.27
C ASP A 197 -10.75 -20.97 7.83
N GLY A 198 -11.03 -22.26 7.72
CA GLY A 198 -12.36 -22.78 7.40
C GLY A 198 -12.63 -22.88 5.90
N GLU A 199 -13.63 -23.71 5.57
CA GLU A 199 -14.09 -23.94 4.20
C GLU A 199 -15.47 -23.30 4.02
N PRO A 200 -15.71 -22.54 2.95
CA PRO A 200 -16.99 -21.92 2.72
C PRO A 200 -18.05 -22.96 2.42
N LYS A 201 -19.21 -22.82 3.07
CA LYS A 201 -20.41 -23.64 2.79
C LYS A 201 -21.15 -23.14 1.54
N GLU A 202 -21.06 -21.85 1.27
CA GLU A 202 -21.81 -21.18 0.20
C GLU A 202 -20.93 -20.16 -0.53
N GLY A 203 -20.88 -20.28 -1.85
CA GLY A 203 -20.15 -19.38 -2.74
C GLY A 203 -18.63 -19.33 -2.50
N PRO A 204 -17.90 -18.60 -3.36
CA PRO A 204 -16.52 -18.24 -3.08
C PRO A 204 -16.45 -17.13 -2.03
N ILE A 205 -15.30 -17.04 -1.34
CA ILE A 205 -14.99 -16.01 -0.34
C ILE A 205 -13.97 -15.03 -0.93
N PRO A 206 -14.33 -13.76 -1.12
CA PRO A 206 -13.39 -12.72 -1.51
C PRO A 206 -12.33 -12.50 -0.45
N VAL A 207 -11.10 -12.33 -0.92
CA VAL A 207 -9.93 -12.06 -0.09
C VAL A 207 -9.43 -10.64 -0.35
N MET A 208 -9.45 -10.22 -1.61
CA MET A 208 -9.00 -8.91 -2.02
C MET A 208 -9.64 -8.51 -3.35
N GLY A 209 -9.92 -7.23 -3.54
CA GLY A 209 -10.36 -6.75 -4.85
C GLY A 209 -10.43 -5.24 -4.99
N VAL A 210 -10.96 -4.84 -6.15
CA VAL A 210 -10.98 -3.46 -6.62
C VAL A 210 -12.41 -3.11 -7.04
N ARG A 211 -12.97 -2.07 -6.43
CA ARG A 211 -14.27 -1.51 -6.81
C ARG A 211 -14.08 -0.24 -7.64
N ALA A 212 -14.85 -0.11 -8.71
CA ALA A 212 -14.85 1.06 -9.59
C ALA A 212 -16.26 1.68 -9.69
N GLY A 213 -16.31 2.91 -10.16
CA GLY A 213 -17.53 3.73 -10.19
C GLY A 213 -17.64 4.64 -8.98
N SER A 214 -18.56 5.60 -9.00
CA SER A 214 -18.62 6.66 -7.99
C SER A 214 -18.86 6.12 -6.58
N ASN A 215 -19.61 5.02 -6.47
CA ASN A 215 -19.93 4.36 -5.21
C ASN A 215 -19.36 2.94 -5.14
N GLY A 216 -18.45 2.57 -6.04
CA GLY A 216 -17.87 1.22 -6.04
C GLY A 216 -18.86 0.12 -6.44
N GLU A 217 -19.86 0.47 -7.26
CA GLU A 217 -20.89 -0.44 -7.74
C GLU A 217 -20.34 -1.53 -8.68
N ASN A 218 -19.19 -1.31 -9.32
CA ASN A 218 -18.60 -2.25 -10.26
C ASN A 218 -17.42 -3.00 -9.64
N LYS A 219 -17.44 -4.34 -9.70
CA LYS A 219 -16.27 -5.17 -9.37
C LYS A 219 -15.31 -5.20 -10.57
N LEU A 220 -14.19 -4.48 -10.48
CA LEU A 220 -13.18 -4.42 -11.54
C LEU A 220 -12.31 -5.69 -11.52
N MET A 221 -11.84 -6.06 -10.32
CA MET A 221 -11.05 -7.26 -10.07
C MET A 221 -11.41 -7.84 -8.70
N GLU A 222 -11.38 -9.16 -8.57
CA GLU A 222 -11.55 -9.87 -7.29
C GLU A 222 -10.69 -11.12 -7.30
N LEU A 223 -9.97 -11.36 -6.22
CA LEU A 223 -9.37 -12.64 -5.90
C LEU A 223 -10.16 -13.27 -4.76
N SER A 224 -10.64 -14.49 -4.99
CA SER A 224 -11.46 -15.24 -4.05
C SER A 224 -11.05 -16.71 -4.02
N TYR A 225 -11.56 -17.47 -3.04
CA TYR A 225 -11.37 -18.92 -2.98
C TYR A 225 -12.70 -19.64 -2.78
N ASN A 226 -12.82 -20.85 -3.32
CA ASN A 226 -14.04 -21.65 -3.24
C ASN A 226 -13.93 -22.77 -2.19
N LYS A 227 -15.03 -23.54 -2.05
CA LYS A 227 -15.13 -24.69 -1.14
C LYS A 227 -14.16 -25.83 -1.44
N GLU A 228 -13.63 -25.90 -2.67
CA GLU A 228 -12.63 -26.89 -3.10
C GLU A 228 -11.20 -26.42 -2.84
N LYS A 229 -11.03 -25.31 -2.09
CA LYS A 229 -9.74 -24.65 -1.84
C LYS A 229 -9.02 -24.31 -3.15
N LYS A 230 -9.78 -23.85 -4.16
CA LYS A 230 -9.21 -23.32 -5.40
C LYS A 230 -9.32 -21.81 -5.42
N TRP A 231 -8.28 -21.18 -5.91
CA TRP A 231 -8.25 -19.74 -6.16
C TRP A 231 -9.01 -19.40 -7.43
N GLN A 232 -9.74 -18.30 -7.37
CA GLN A 232 -10.59 -17.80 -8.42
C GLN A 232 -10.29 -16.31 -8.63
N VAL A 233 -10.20 -15.90 -9.89
CA VAL A 233 -10.08 -14.48 -10.25
C VAL A 233 -11.27 -14.04 -11.09
N LEU A 234 -11.91 -12.95 -10.65
CA LEU A 234 -12.82 -12.15 -11.45
C LEU A 234 -12.03 -11.00 -12.07
N CYS A 235 -12.23 -10.76 -13.36
CA CYS A 235 -11.64 -9.59 -14.01
C CYS A 235 -12.56 -9.00 -15.07
N GLY A 236 -12.90 -7.73 -14.93
CA GLY A 236 -13.67 -6.95 -15.92
C GLY A 236 -15.11 -7.42 -16.10
N GLY A 237 -15.77 -7.88 -15.04
CA GLY A 237 -17.15 -8.40 -15.08
C GLY A 237 -17.33 -9.68 -15.90
N LYS A 238 -16.23 -10.33 -16.31
CA LYS A 238 -16.24 -11.57 -17.10
C LYS A 238 -16.34 -12.81 -16.19
N THR A 239 -16.51 -13.97 -16.82
CA THR A 239 -16.53 -15.30 -16.21
C THR A 239 -15.35 -15.50 -15.26
N ILE A 240 -15.63 -16.04 -14.08
CA ILE A 240 -14.64 -16.43 -13.08
C ILE A 240 -13.69 -17.46 -13.69
N LYS A 241 -12.39 -17.23 -13.56
CA LYS A 241 -11.36 -18.19 -13.97
C LYS A 241 -10.73 -18.82 -12.75
N GLU A 242 -10.55 -20.13 -12.77
CA GLU A 242 -9.99 -20.89 -11.65
C GLU A 242 -8.51 -21.20 -11.84
N HIS A 243 -7.78 -21.30 -10.73
CA HIS A 243 -6.47 -21.95 -10.68
C HIS A 243 -6.67 -23.41 -10.24
N GLY A 244 -6.13 -24.34 -11.03
CA GLY A 244 -6.51 -25.75 -10.97
C GLY A 244 -6.07 -26.51 -9.72
N SER A 245 -5.04 -26.05 -9.00
CA SER A 245 -4.54 -26.73 -7.81
C SER A 245 -5.25 -26.29 -6.54
N THR A 246 -5.81 -27.26 -5.83
CA THR A 246 -6.24 -27.13 -4.43
C THR A 246 -5.03 -26.76 -3.56
N TRP A 247 -5.18 -25.73 -2.73
CA TRP A 247 -4.15 -25.38 -1.76
C TRP A 247 -4.29 -26.19 -0.46
N GLU A 248 -3.14 -26.55 0.13
CA GLU A 248 -3.05 -27.31 1.39
C GLU A 248 -2.64 -26.43 2.58
N THR A 249 -1.84 -25.40 2.32
CA THR A 249 -1.37 -24.45 3.33
C THR A 249 -2.42 -23.40 3.63
N LYS A 250 -2.47 -22.91 4.87
CA LYS A 250 -3.38 -21.81 5.21
C LYS A 250 -2.88 -20.44 4.75
N ARG A 251 -1.55 -20.26 4.74
CA ARG A 251 -0.90 -18.96 4.53
C ARG A 251 -0.46 -18.80 3.07
N HIS A 252 -0.80 -17.66 2.48
CA HIS A 252 -0.52 -17.34 1.08
C HIS A 252 -0.13 -15.88 0.94
N VAL A 253 0.67 -15.56 -0.08
CA VAL A 253 0.82 -14.18 -0.55
C VAL A 253 -0.06 -14.00 -1.78
N VAL A 254 -0.93 -13.01 -1.73
CA VAL A 254 -1.86 -12.67 -2.81
C VAL A 254 -1.53 -11.32 -3.40
N ILE A 255 -1.69 -11.20 -4.72
CA ILE A 255 -1.36 -9.98 -5.46
C ILE A 255 -2.45 -9.68 -6.47
N LEU A 256 -2.89 -8.42 -6.51
CA LEU A 256 -3.63 -7.84 -7.64
C LEU A 256 -2.76 -6.79 -8.31
N LEU A 257 -2.65 -6.86 -9.62
CA LEU A 257 -1.81 -5.96 -10.41
C LEU A 257 -2.62 -5.39 -11.57
N LEU A 258 -2.54 -4.07 -11.71
CA LEU A 258 -3.07 -3.33 -12.86
C LEU A 258 -1.92 -2.64 -13.59
N ASN A 259 -1.85 -2.82 -14.91
CA ASN A 259 -0.92 -2.11 -15.77
C ASN A 259 -1.66 -1.60 -17.01
N GLY A 260 -2.01 -0.31 -17.00
CA GLY A 260 -2.90 0.29 -18.00
C GLY A 260 -4.28 -0.34 -17.94
N ASN A 261 -4.70 -1.00 -19.02
CA ASN A 261 -5.98 -1.71 -19.11
C ASN A 261 -5.86 -3.22 -18.90
N HIS A 262 -4.71 -3.71 -18.42
CA HIS A 262 -4.47 -5.13 -18.16
C HIS A 262 -4.41 -5.43 -16.67
N GLY A 263 -5.31 -6.30 -16.21
CA GLY A 263 -5.33 -6.82 -14.85
C GLY A 263 -4.67 -8.19 -14.75
N SER A 264 -4.08 -8.50 -13.60
CA SER A 264 -3.63 -9.85 -13.27
C SER A 264 -3.69 -10.11 -11.77
N ALA A 265 -3.84 -11.37 -11.40
CA ALA A 265 -3.81 -11.81 -10.02
C ALA A 265 -2.79 -12.94 -9.85
N TYR A 266 -2.14 -12.96 -8.68
CA TYR A 266 -1.17 -13.99 -8.34
C TYR A 266 -1.41 -14.50 -6.93
N VAL A 267 -1.10 -15.77 -6.73
CA VAL A 267 -1.04 -16.43 -5.44
C VAL A 267 0.30 -17.16 -5.36
N ASP A 268 1.08 -16.90 -4.31
CA ASP A 268 2.36 -17.56 -4.07
C ASP A 268 3.31 -17.47 -5.29
N GLY A 269 3.30 -16.30 -5.94
CA GLY A 269 4.10 -16.02 -7.12
C GLY A 269 3.61 -16.70 -8.42
N GLN A 270 2.48 -17.41 -8.39
CA GLN A 270 1.87 -18.02 -9.58
C GLN A 270 0.63 -17.27 -10.03
N ARG A 271 0.47 -17.10 -11.34
CA ARG A 271 -0.65 -16.38 -11.94
C ARG A 271 -1.95 -17.19 -11.82
N VAL A 272 -3.03 -16.53 -11.40
CA VAL A 272 -4.38 -17.10 -11.33
C VAL A 272 -5.16 -16.71 -12.59
N GLY A 273 -5.90 -17.66 -13.18
CA GLY A 273 -6.78 -17.39 -14.33
C GLY A 273 -6.12 -17.47 -15.72
N GLY A 274 -5.02 -18.21 -15.83
CA GLY A 274 -4.30 -18.46 -17.09
C GLY A 274 -3.15 -17.50 -17.34
N ASP A 275 -2.37 -17.74 -18.40
CA ASP A 275 -1.07 -17.09 -18.64
C ASP A 275 -1.18 -15.63 -19.14
N THR A 276 -2.35 -15.22 -19.63
CA THR A 276 -2.55 -13.88 -20.21
C THR A 276 -3.26 -12.94 -19.25
N PRO A 277 -2.73 -11.71 -19.03
CA PRO A 277 -3.43 -10.65 -18.33
C PRO A 277 -4.81 -10.39 -18.96
N CYS A 278 -5.79 -10.09 -18.12
CA CYS A 278 -7.14 -9.83 -18.58
C CYS A 278 -7.28 -8.37 -19.04
N ALA A 279 -7.83 -8.17 -20.24
CA ALA A 279 -8.18 -6.84 -20.72
C ALA A 279 -9.46 -6.33 -20.01
N LEU A 280 -9.31 -5.21 -19.31
CA LEU A 280 -10.38 -4.50 -18.60
C LEU A 280 -11.14 -3.54 -19.53
N GLY A 281 -10.59 -3.16 -20.68
CA GLY A 281 -11.21 -2.27 -21.69
C GLY A 281 -11.21 -0.78 -21.30
N ASN A 282 -11.34 0.11 -22.29
CA ASN A 282 -11.41 1.57 -22.09
C ASN A 282 -12.85 1.97 -21.82
N THR A 283 -13.19 2.38 -20.60
CA THR A 283 -14.46 3.06 -20.37
C THR A 283 -14.26 4.07 -19.25
N ASP A 284 -14.61 5.31 -19.53
CA ASP A 284 -14.51 6.49 -18.65
C ASP A 284 -15.29 6.35 -17.32
N SER A 285 -15.99 5.23 -17.12
CA SER A 285 -16.73 4.84 -15.90
C SER A 285 -15.92 4.02 -14.88
N LYS A 286 -14.59 3.93 -15.02
CA LYS A 286 -13.73 3.01 -14.25
C LYS A 286 -12.85 3.65 -13.19
N GLU A 287 -13.14 4.88 -12.79
CA GLU A 287 -12.42 5.47 -11.65
C GLU A 287 -12.53 4.52 -10.45
N ILE A 288 -11.38 4.12 -9.92
CA ILE A 288 -11.31 3.20 -8.80
C ILE A 288 -11.81 3.93 -7.57
N SER A 289 -12.83 3.37 -6.93
CA SER A 289 -13.40 3.92 -5.71
C SER A 289 -12.57 3.56 -4.47
N HIS A 290 -12.23 2.28 -4.33
CA HIS A 290 -11.50 1.72 -3.21
C HIS A 290 -11.02 0.29 -3.50
N PHE A 291 -10.01 -0.13 -2.75
CA PHE A 291 -9.67 -1.54 -2.57
C PHE A 291 -10.48 -2.12 -1.43
N TYR A 292 -10.86 -3.39 -1.51
CA TYR A 292 -11.45 -4.11 -0.39
C TYR A 292 -10.60 -5.33 -0.02
N ILE A 293 -10.50 -5.59 1.28
CA ILE A 293 -9.55 -6.54 1.87
C ILE A 293 -10.26 -7.38 2.94
N GLY A 294 -10.04 -8.70 2.92
CA GLY A 294 -10.49 -9.65 3.92
C GLY A 294 -11.89 -10.23 3.71
N GLY A 295 -12.72 -9.60 2.88
CA GLY A 295 -14.10 -10.01 2.61
C GLY A 295 -14.79 -9.05 1.66
N ASP A 296 -16.12 -9.11 1.59
CA ASP A 296 -16.92 -8.18 0.78
C ASP A 296 -18.27 -7.82 1.44
N GLU A 297 -19.03 -6.97 0.76
CA GLU A 297 -20.30 -6.40 1.24
C GLU A 297 -21.45 -7.40 1.41
N ASP A 298 -21.28 -8.63 0.94
CA ASP A 298 -22.31 -9.66 1.03
C ASP A 298 -22.45 -10.18 2.46
N LYS A 299 -23.42 -9.61 3.17
CA LYS A 299 -23.83 -9.99 4.52
C LYS A 299 -24.74 -11.22 4.57
N THR A 300 -25.22 -11.69 3.43
CA THR A 300 -26.19 -12.81 3.37
C THR A 300 -25.50 -14.15 3.44
N ARG A 301 -24.23 -14.23 3.00
CA ARG A 301 -23.43 -15.44 3.02
C ARG A 301 -23.14 -15.90 4.46
N SER A 302 -23.48 -17.15 4.77
CA SER A 302 -23.08 -17.78 6.03
C SER A 302 -21.56 -17.98 6.06
N GLN A 303 -20.87 -17.12 6.82
CA GLN A 303 -19.43 -17.22 7.07
C GLN A 303 -19.12 -17.90 8.42
N GLU A 304 -20.06 -18.68 8.95
CA GLU A 304 -19.86 -19.37 10.22
C GLU A 304 -18.72 -20.39 10.11
N GLY A 305 -17.65 -20.16 10.88
CA GLY A 305 -16.43 -20.96 10.84
C GLY A 305 -15.39 -20.55 9.81
N VAL A 306 -15.67 -19.53 8.98
CA VAL A 306 -14.74 -18.99 7.98
C VAL A 306 -14.12 -17.69 8.50
N SER A 307 -12.80 -17.56 8.35
CA SER A 307 -12.12 -16.29 8.62
C SER A 307 -10.89 -16.11 7.75
N VAL A 308 -10.63 -14.87 7.37
CA VAL A 308 -9.42 -14.47 6.65
C VAL A 308 -8.60 -13.59 7.57
N THR A 309 -7.36 -13.98 7.85
CA THR A 309 -6.41 -13.12 8.54
C THR A 309 -5.54 -12.45 7.49
N VAL A 310 -5.43 -11.13 7.52
CA VAL A 310 -4.62 -10.37 6.57
C VAL A 310 -3.51 -9.64 7.33
N THR A 311 -2.29 -9.78 6.83
CA THR A 311 -1.08 -9.16 7.36
C THR A 311 -0.31 -8.54 6.19
N ASN A 312 0.39 -7.44 6.45
CA ASN A 312 1.27 -6.77 5.49
C ASN A 312 0.60 -6.43 4.14
N VAL A 313 -0.37 -5.53 4.14
CA VAL A 313 -0.97 -5.04 2.90
C VAL A 313 -0.11 -3.93 2.33
N LEU A 314 0.44 -4.11 1.14
CA LEU A 314 1.38 -3.18 0.49
C LEU A 314 0.77 -2.66 -0.81
N LEU A 315 0.72 -1.34 -0.99
CA LEU A 315 0.23 -0.69 -2.20
C LEU A 315 1.36 -0.01 -2.95
N TYR A 316 1.59 -0.41 -4.19
CA TYR A 316 2.61 0.15 -5.07
C TYR A 316 2.00 1.01 -6.18
N ASN A 317 2.64 2.11 -6.54
CA ASN A 317 2.28 2.96 -7.70
C ASN A 317 2.82 2.45 -9.05
N ARG A 318 3.25 1.19 -9.09
CA ARG A 318 3.81 0.55 -10.28
C ARG A 318 3.48 -0.94 -10.32
N PRO A 319 3.51 -1.56 -11.52
CA PRO A 319 3.53 -3.01 -11.62
C PRO A 319 4.85 -3.55 -11.06
N LEU A 320 4.78 -4.55 -10.19
CA LEU A 320 5.96 -5.33 -9.81
C LEU A 320 6.35 -6.27 -10.96
N ASP A 321 7.65 -6.52 -11.11
CA ASP A 321 8.15 -7.47 -12.08
C ASP A 321 7.89 -8.92 -11.64
N GLU A 322 7.80 -9.83 -12.61
CA GLU A 322 7.50 -11.24 -12.32
C GLU A 322 8.59 -11.93 -11.48
N ALA A 323 9.84 -11.45 -11.51
CA ALA A 323 10.91 -12.02 -10.71
C ALA A 323 10.72 -11.68 -9.22
N VAL A 324 10.34 -10.44 -8.91
CA VAL A 324 9.94 -9.99 -7.57
C VAL A 324 8.70 -10.74 -7.12
N ILE A 325 7.65 -10.82 -7.95
CA ILE A 325 6.41 -11.57 -7.64
C ILE A 325 6.72 -13.04 -7.33
N GLY A 326 7.57 -13.69 -8.13
CA GLY A 326 7.95 -15.08 -7.95
C GLY A 326 8.78 -15.35 -6.70
N VAL A 327 9.33 -14.31 -6.07
CA VAL A 327 10.07 -14.37 -4.80
C VAL A 327 9.17 -14.15 -3.59
N LEU A 328 8.08 -13.41 -3.74
CA LEU A 328 7.05 -13.20 -2.71
C LEU A 328 6.18 -14.46 -2.52
N ASN A 329 6.80 -15.60 -2.20
CA ASN A 329 6.13 -16.88 -1.99
C ASN A 329 6.63 -17.53 -0.68
N PRO A 330 5.83 -17.52 0.40
CA PRO A 330 6.20 -18.14 1.67
C PRO A 330 6.26 -19.67 1.59
N ASN A 331 5.60 -20.27 0.60
CA ASN A 331 5.46 -21.72 0.43
C ASN A 331 6.46 -22.31 -0.57
N LYS A 332 7.40 -21.51 -1.12
CA LYS A 332 8.32 -21.97 -2.18
C LYS A 332 9.32 -23.05 -1.73
N ILE A 333 9.28 -23.49 -0.46
CA ILE A 333 10.21 -24.46 0.13
C ILE A 333 9.44 -25.53 0.90
N SER A 334 9.07 -26.58 0.17
CA SER A 334 8.84 -27.94 0.71
C SER A 334 9.10 -29.03 -0.35
N THR A 335 9.19 -28.68 -1.63
CA THR A 335 9.38 -29.66 -2.72
C THR A 335 10.85 -29.96 -3.07
N SER A 336 11.82 -29.18 -2.60
CA SER A 336 13.24 -29.41 -2.91
C SER A 336 13.92 -30.45 -2.02
N ARG A 337 13.28 -30.92 -0.94
CA ARG A 337 13.88 -31.87 0.02
C ARG A 337 13.58 -33.34 -0.29
N THR A 338 12.77 -33.64 -1.31
CA THR A 338 12.33 -35.02 -1.62
C THR A 338 12.99 -35.62 -2.87
N LEU A 339 13.94 -34.93 -3.49
CA LEU A 339 14.83 -35.52 -4.49
C LEU A 339 16.23 -35.56 -3.90
N VAL A 340 16.84 -36.74 -3.87
CA VAL A 340 18.16 -37.11 -3.29
C VAL A 340 18.14 -37.60 -1.83
N ALA A 341 17.44 -38.71 -1.60
CA ALA A 341 17.82 -39.72 -0.60
C ALA A 341 17.59 -41.12 -1.19
N GLY A 342 18.39 -41.44 -2.20
CA GLY A 342 18.24 -42.67 -2.98
C GLY A 342 19.36 -42.85 -4.00
N ALA A 343 20.61 -42.84 -3.54
CA ALA A 343 21.73 -43.41 -4.29
C ALA A 343 22.82 -43.83 -3.30
N THR A 344 22.80 -45.12 -2.95
CA THR A 344 23.92 -45.86 -2.38
C THR A 344 25.12 -45.76 -3.31
N GLY A 345 26.26 -45.32 -2.76
CA GLY A 345 27.54 -45.31 -3.46
C GLY A 345 28.68 -45.01 -2.48
N GLU A 346 29.34 -46.09 -2.04
CA GLU A 346 30.61 -46.06 -1.31
C GLU A 346 31.68 -45.24 -2.05
N GLY A 347 32.42 -44.43 -1.30
CA GLY A 347 33.53 -43.63 -1.85
C GLY A 347 34.31 -42.88 -0.77
N THR A 348 35.24 -43.58 -0.13
CA THR A 348 36.30 -43.09 0.77
C THR A 348 37.09 -41.88 0.24
N ALA A 349 37.21 -40.80 1.04
CA ALA A 349 38.45 -40.01 1.23
C ALA A 349 38.31 -38.94 2.34
N ARG A 350 39.44 -38.61 2.97
CA ARG A 350 39.69 -37.99 4.28
C ARG A 350 39.50 -36.45 4.38
N PRO A 351 39.49 -35.89 5.62
CA PRO A 351 39.18 -34.49 5.88
C PRO A 351 40.42 -33.60 5.83
N ASP A 352 40.27 -32.38 5.32
CA ASP A 352 41.23 -31.30 5.51
C ASP A 352 40.56 -29.97 5.85
N LYS A 353 41.35 -29.18 6.55
CA LYS A 353 41.04 -28.12 7.51
C LYS A 353 41.37 -26.77 6.87
N ALA A 354 40.47 -25.79 6.92
CA ALA A 354 40.87 -24.38 6.79
C ALA A 354 39.82 -23.42 7.37
N HIS A 355 40.30 -22.60 8.31
CA HIS A 355 39.72 -21.35 8.80
C HIS A 355 39.50 -20.34 7.67
N GLY A 356 38.50 -19.47 7.85
CA GLY A 356 38.30 -18.26 7.05
C GLY A 356 37.21 -17.39 7.66
N ASP A 357 37.57 -16.66 8.72
CA ASP A 357 36.79 -15.54 9.26
C ASP A 357 36.68 -14.43 8.21
N GLY A 358 35.52 -13.79 8.13
CA GLY A 358 35.28 -12.68 7.19
C GLY A 358 33.91 -12.03 7.36
N SER A 359 33.52 -11.70 8.59
CA SER A 359 32.41 -10.78 8.83
C SER A 359 32.91 -9.36 8.62
N THR A 360 32.49 -8.70 7.54
CA THR A 360 32.76 -7.29 7.31
C THR A 360 31.52 -6.50 7.67
N ASP A 361 31.67 -5.69 8.71
CA ASP A 361 30.69 -4.76 9.26
C ASP A 361 30.86 -3.38 8.61
N CYS A 362 29.78 -2.58 8.67
CA CYS A 362 29.76 -1.12 8.56
C CYS A 362 30.19 -0.43 7.24
N GLY A 363 29.20 -0.18 6.37
CA GLY A 363 29.23 0.89 5.36
C GLY A 363 28.30 2.04 5.74
N SER A 364 28.74 2.92 6.65
CA SER A 364 28.16 4.26 6.82
C SER A 364 28.68 5.17 5.70
N GLY A 365 27.82 5.69 4.83
CA GLY A 365 28.32 6.63 3.83
C GLY A 365 27.29 7.16 2.84
N LEU A 366 26.99 8.45 3.00
CA LEU A 366 26.47 9.39 2.00
C LEU A 366 24.95 9.36 1.75
N LEU A 367 24.29 10.24 2.51
CA LEU A 367 22.99 10.84 2.20
C LEU A 367 22.93 11.28 0.73
N PRO A 368 22.01 10.77 -0.10
CA PRO A 368 21.66 11.43 -1.35
C PRO A 368 20.85 12.68 -0.98
N SER A 369 21.27 13.82 -1.53
CA SER A 369 20.55 15.09 -1.39
C SER A 369 19.16 14.94 -2.01
N LEU A 370 18.14 14.72 -1.16
CA LEU A 370 16.75 14.64 -1.59
C LEU A 370 16.31 16.03 -2.08
N LEU A 371 16.15 16.15 -3.40
CA LEU A 371 15.54 17.31 -4.04
C LEU A 371 14.06 17.36 -3.63
N LEU A 372 13.76 18.16 -2.60
CA LEU A 372 12.42 18.45 -2.13
C LEU A 372 11.63 19.24 -3.18
N LEU A 373 10.55 18.65 -3.71
CA LEU A 373 9.49 19.36 -4.42
C LEU A 373 8.35 19.63 -3.43
N LEU A 374 8.40 20.78 -2.76
CA LEU A 374 7.31 21.27 -1.93
C LEU A 374 6.30 21.99 -2.83
N GLY A 375 5.15 21.38 -3.09
CA GLY A 375 4.05 21.97 -3.83
C GLY A 375 2.96 22.51 -2.90
N LEU A 376 2.63 23.79 -3.01
CA LEU A 376 1.36 24.33 -2.50
C LEU A 376 0.34 24.28 -3.63
N TRP A 377 -0.73 23.52 -3.45
CA TRP A 377 -1.88 23.53 -4.35
C TRP A 377 -3.05 24.22 -3.65
N GLY A 378 -3.63 25.20 -4.35
CA GLY A 378 -4.91 25.81 -4.02
C GLY A 378 -5.61 26.16 -5.32
N PHE A 379 -6.68 25.44 -5.66
CA PHE A 379 -7.53 25.77 -6.79
C PHE A 379 -8.66 26.68 -6.33
N ALA A 380 -8.69 27.90 -6.86
CA ALA A 380 -9.91 28.68 -6.89
C ALA A 380 -10.84 28.06 -7.94
N ALA A 381 -11.94 27.43 -7.51
CA ALA A 381 -12.98 26.96 -8.42
C ALA A 381 -13.54 28.16 -9.22
N LEU A 382 -13.42 28.08 -10.56
CA LEU A 382 -13.89 29.09 -11.51
C LEU A 382 -15.41 29.00 -11.75
#